data_AF-A0A1Q3CUM8-F1
#
_entry.id   AF-A0A1Q3CUM8-F1
#
_cell.length_a   1.000
_cell.length_b   1.000
_cell.length_c   1.000
_cell.angle_alpha   90.00
_cell.angle_beta   90.00
_cell.angle_gamma   90.00
#
_symmetry.space_group_name_H-M   'P 1'
#
loop_
_entity.id
_entity.type
_entity.pdbx_description
1 polymer ?
#
loop_
_entity_poly.entity_id
_entity_poly.type
_entity_poly.pdbx_seq_one_letter_code
_entity_poly.pdbx_strand_id
1 'polypeptide(L)'
;MQFIYILPRWEGSVADGRVLCDAISRKENGLKVLQGHYYLCDVGYSNAQGFLAPYRGQRYHLNEFINGSNPNTPKKFFNMKHSAARDAIERTFGFLNERWAILRSRTWYPVKT
;
A
#
# COMPACT_ATOMS: atom_id res chain seq x y z
N MET A 1 -4.23 10.03 12.44
CA MET A 1 -4.11 9.43 11.09
C MET A 1 -5.12 10.13 10.20
N GLN A 2 -4.72 10.62 9.03
CA GLN A 2 -5.59 11.36 8.12
C GLN A 2 -5.66 10.61 6.79
N PHE A 3 -6.87 10.29 6.35
CA PHE A 3 -7.10 9.72 5.03
C PHE A 3 -7.38 10.87 4.06
N ILE A 4 -6.57 10.96 3.01
CA ILE A 4 -6.71 12.00 1.96
C ILE A 4 -7.54 11.51 0.77
N TYR A 5 -7.69 10.20 0.64
CA TYR A 5 -8.42 9.56 -0.44
C TYR A 5 -8.93 8.20 0.02
N ILE A 6 -10.19 7.88 -0.27
CA ILE A 6 -10.80 6.58 0.00
C ILE A 6 -11.60 6.19 -1.24
N LEU A 7 -11.32 5.01 -1.78
CA LEU A 7 -12.05 4.44 -2.91
C LEU A 7 -12.81 3.19 -2.49
N PRO A 8 -14.10 3.31 -2.11
CA PRO A 8 -14.92 2.15 -1.76
C PRO A 8 -15.48 1.46 -3.01
N ARG A 9 -16.13 0.30 -2.81
CA ARG A 9 -16.95 -0.45 -3.80
C ARG A 9 -16.18 -1.26 -4.85
N TRP A 10 -15.07 -1.87 -4.46
CA TRP A 10 -14.40 -2.89 -5.27
C TRP A 10 -14.70 -4.29 -4.74
N GLU A 11 -14.80 -5.25 -5.66
CA GLU A 11 -14.88 -6.66 -5.31
C GLU A 11 -13.56 -7.12 -4.65
N GLY A 12 -13.67 -7.97 -3.63
CA GLY A 12 -12.51 -8.38 -2.82
C GLY A 12 -11.45 -9.22 -3.55
N SER A 13 -11.70 -9.61 -4.80
CA SER A 13 -10.81 -10.41 -5.66
C SER A 13 -10.09 -9.58 -6.74
N VAL A 14 -10.38 -8.27 -6.83
CA VAL A 14 -9.82 -7.41 -7.87
C VAL A 14 -8.32 -7.18 -7.65
N ALA A 15 -7.56 -7.21 -8.74
CA ALA A 15 -6.14 -6.88 -8.70
C ALA A 15 -5.90 -5.41 -8.30
N ASP A 16 -5.03 -5.19 -7.32
CA ASP A 16 -4.57 -3.89 -6.83
C ASP A 16 -4.28 -2.86 -7.93
N GLY A 17 -3.57 -3.28 -8.99
CA GLY A 17 -3.24 -2.42 -10.11
C GLY A 17 -4.47 -1.85 -10.83
N ARG A 18 -5.56 -2.61 -10.94
CA ARG A 18 -6.82 -2.12 -11.54
C ARG A 18 -7.50 -1.07 -10.65
N VAL A 19 -7.51 -1.30 -9.33
CA VAL A 19 -8.06 -0.36 -8.36
C VAL A 19 -7.30 0.97 -8.42
N LEU A 20 -5.96 0.92 -8.51
CA LEU A 20 -5.13 2.11 -8.64
C LEU A 20 -5.37 2.85 -9.97
N CYS A 21 -5.44 2.13 -11.08
CA CYS A 21 -5.73 2.73 -12.38
C CYS A 21 -7.09 3.45 -12.37
N ASP A 22 -8.13 2.84 -11.82
CA ASP A 22 -9.43 3.50 -11.66
C ASP A 22 -9.31 4.75 -10.77
N ALA A 23 -8.66 4.63 -9.62
CA ALA A 23 -8.47 5.74 -8.69
C ALA A 23 -7.85 6.97 -9.35
N ILE A 24 -6.82 6.78 -10.18
CA ILE A 24 -6.11 7.86 -10.88
C ILE A 24 -6.91 8.38 -12.08
N SER A 25 -7.60 7.50 -12.80
CA SER A 25 -8.29 7.84 -14.06
C SER A 25 -9.57 8.67 -13.86
N ARG A 26 -10.12 8.71 -12.63
CA ARG A 26 -11.32 9.46 -12.29
C ARG A 26 -11.15 10.96 -12.51
N LYS A 27 -11.98 11.52 -13.40
CA LYS A 27 -12.00 12.96 -13.73
C LYS A 27 -12.35 13.83 -12.53
N GLU A 28 -13.34 13.42 -11.75
CA GLU A 28 -13.77 14.10 -10.54
C GLU A 28 -13.25 13.36 -9.30
N ASN A 29 -12.58 14.09 -8.40
CA ASN A 29 -12.06 13.57 -7.14
C ASN A 29 -11.15 12.33 -7.27
N GLY A 30 -10.43 12.18 -8.39
CA GLY A 30 -9.43 11.13 -8.55
C GLY A 30 -8.25 11.28 -7.58
N LEU A 31 -7.54 10.17 -7.35
CA LEU A 31 -6.31 10.17 -6.57
C LEU A 31 -5.25 11.01 -7.31
N LYS A 32 -4.80 12.09 -6.68
CA LYS A 32 -3.76 12.97 -7.22
C LYS A 32 -2.47 12.81 -6.45
N VAL A 33 -1.37 12.63 -7.16
CA VAL A 33 -0.03 12.72 -6.57
C VAL A 33 0.54 14.09 -6.86
N LEU A 34 0.92 14.84 -5.83
CA LEU A 34 1.58 16.14 -6.00
C LEU A 34 2.95 15.95 -6.67
N GLN A 35 3.33 16.90 -7.52
CA GLN A 35 4.64 16.86 -8.18
C GLN A 35 5.77 16.77 -7.15
N GLY A 36 6.74 15.89 -7.40
CA GLY A 36 7.86 15.62 -6.49
C GLY A 36 7.54 14.72 -5.31
N HIS A 37 6.27 14.32 -5.12
CA HIS A 37 5.86 13.42 -4.05
C HIS A 37 5.60 12.01 -4.58
N TYR A 38 5.76 11.02 -3.68
CA TYR A 38 5.55 9.63 -3.99
C TYR A 38 4.80 8.93 -2.85
N TYR A 39 3.84 8.09 -3.20
CA TYR A 39 3.17 7.18 -2.27
C TYR A 39 3.90 5.85 -2.21
N LEU A 40 3.99 5.29 -1.01
CA LEU A 40 4.55 3.97 -0.78
C LEU A 40 3.50 2.90 -1.09
N CYS A 41 3.79 2.03 -2.03
CA CYS A 41 2.86 1.02 -2.53
C CYS A 41 3.25 -0.40 -2.11
N ASP A 42 2.31 -1.33 -2.24
CA ASP A 42 2.54 -2.76 -2.01
C ASP A 42 3.20 -3.39 -3.24
N VAL A 43 3.74 -4.60 -3.07
CA VAL A 43 4.30 -5.42 -4.15
C VAL A 43 3.29 -5.75 -5.26
N GLY A 44 1.99 -5.74 -4.91
CA GLY A 44 0.87 -5.92 -5.84
C GLY A 44 0.70 -4.76 -6.84
N TYR A 45 1.27 -3.59 -6.53
CA TYR A 45 1.26 -2.44 -7.42
C TYR A 45 2.50 -2.40 -8.31
N SER A 46 2.40 -1.67 -9.41
CA SER A 46 3.53 -1.39 -10.30
C SER A 46 4.18 -0.06 -9.93
N ASN A 47 5.51 0.02 -10.08
CA ASN A 47 6.21 1.28 -9.99
C ASN A 47 5.79 2.21 -11.12
N ALA A 48 5.45 3.45 -10.78
CA ALA A 48 5.06 4.50 -11.71
C ALA A 48 5.41 5.87 -11.12
N GLN A 49 5.32 6.92 -11.93
CA GLN A 49 5.48 8.28 -11.41
C GLN A 49 4.48 8.53 -10.27
N GLY A 50 4.99 8.92 -9.10
CA GLY A 50 4.18 9.13 -7.91
C GLY A 50 3.90 7.88 -7.05
N PHE A 51 4.33 6.68 -7.46
CA PHE A 51 4.05 5.43 -6.76
C PHE A 51 5.29 4.53 -6.67
N LEU A 52 5.67 4.16 -5.45
CA LEU A 52 6.88 3.40 -5.13
C LEU A 52 6.53 2.03 -4.54
N ALA A 53 6.57 1.02 -5.41
CA ALA A 53 6.50 -0.39 -5.04
C ALA A 53 7.92 -0.95 -4.81
N PRO A 54 8.08 -1.97 -3.93
CA PRO A 54 9.38 -2.57 -3.68
C PRO A 54 9.96 -3.23 -4.94
N TYR A 55 11.29 -3.32 -5.01
CA TYR A 55 11.96 -4.07 -6.06
C TYR A 55 11.67 -5.56 -5.91
N ARG A 56 11.09 -6.15 -6.96
CA ARG A 56 10.80 -7.59 -7.03
C ARG A 56 12.08 -8.41 -7.14
N GLY A 57 12.05 -9.63 -6.61
CA GLY A 57 13.19 -10.56 -6.63
C GLY A 57 14.37 -10.12 -5.76
N GLN A 58 14.15 -9.18 -4.84
CA GLN A 58 15.13 -8.76 -3.84
C GLN A 58 14.58 -9.02 -2.44
N ARG A 59 15.48 -9.20 -1.47
CA ARG A 59 15.14 -9.28 -0.04
C ARG A 59 14.27 -8.08 0.36
N TYR A 60 13.25 -8.32 1.18
CA TYR A 60 12.26 -7.28 1.51
C TYR A 60 11.94 -7.21 3.00
N HIS A 61 11.81 -8.34 3.70
CA HIS A 61 11.34 -8.32 5.09
C HIS A 61 12.43 -7.78 6.02
N LEU A 62 12.07 -6.86 6.93
CA LEU A 62 13.00 -6.26 7.90
C LEU A 62 13.80 -7.28 8.70
N ASN A 63 13.16 -8.37 9.12
CA ASN A 63 13.81 -9.44 9.87
C ASN A 63 14.99 -10.07 9.11
N GLU A 64 14.94 -10.10 7.79
CA GLU A 64 16.02 -10.63 6.95
C GLU A 64 17.23 -9.69 6.92
N PHE A 65 17.05 -8.40 7.25
CA PHE A 65 18.13 -7.41 7.36
C PHE A 65 18.67 -7.30 8.78
N ILE A 66 17.82 -7.46 9.81
CA ILE A 66 18.24 -7.45 11.22
C ILE A 66 19.08 -8.70 11.54
N ASN A 67 18.62 -9.87 11.09
CA ASN A 67 19.29 -11.15 11.37
C ASN A 67 20.31 -11.54 10.29
N GLY A 68 20.58 -10.66 9.33
CA GLY A 68 21.38 -10.97 8.15
C GLY A 68 22.45 -9.91 7.87
N SER A 69 23.12 -10.07 6.74
CA SER A 69 24.07 -9.07 6.25
C SER A 69 23.37 -7.78 5.84
N ASN A 70 24.01 -6.64 6.11
CA ASN A 70 23.58 -5.33 5.63
C ASN A 70 23.31 -5.32 4.11
N PRO A 71 22.36 -4.50 3.63
CA PRO A 71 22.05 -4.39 2.21
C PRO A 71 23.29 -3.93 1.43
N ASN A 72 23.77 -4.80 0.54
CA ASN A 72 24.97 -4.58 -0.26
C ASN A 72 24.70 -4.00 -1.66
N THR A 73 23.42 -3.74 -1.99
CA THR A 73 23.03 -3.13 -3.27
C THR A 73 22.00 -2.03 -3.03
N PRO A 74 21.95 -1.00 -3.91
CA PRO A 74 20.96 0.06 -3.80
C PRO A 74 19.51 -0.45 -3.77
N LYS A 75 19.19 -1.50 -4.53
CA LYS A 75 17.85 -2.11 -4.55
C LYS A 75 17.48 -2.75 -3.20
N LYS A 76 18.40 -3.49 -2.57
CA LYS A 76 18.18 -4.06 -1.23
C LYS A 76 18.07 -2.98 -0.17
N PHE A 77 18.88 -1.92 -0.27
CA PHE A 77 18.83 -0.80 0.66
C PHE A 77 17.48 -0.06 0.55
N PHE A 78 17.02 0.18 -0.68
CA PHE A 78 15.67 0.72 -0.93
C PHE A 78 14.59 -0.17 -0.33
N ASN A 79 14.60 -1.47 -0.60
CA ASN A 79 13.61 -2.41 -0.06
C ASN A 79 13.60 -2.45 1.47
N MET A 80 14.77 -2.41 2.12
CA MET A 80 14.87 -2.34 3.57
C MET A 80 14.20 -1.06 4.12
N LYS A 81 14.47 0.10 3.51
CA LYS A 81 13.86 1.37 3.92
C LYS A 81 12.35 1.41 3.62
N HIS A 82 11.94 0.86 2.48
CA HIS A 82 10.56 0.71 2.09
C HIS A 82 9.80 -0.16 3.10
N SER A 83 10.33 -1.34 3.44
CA SER A 83 9.74 -2.24 4.43
C SER A 83 9.67 -1.60 5.82
N ALA A 84 10.67 -0.83 6.23
CA ALA A 84 10.65 -0.08 7.50
C ALA A 84 9.48 0.91 7.56
N ALA A 85 9.27 1.67 6.48
CA ALA A 85 8.17 2.61 6.40
C ALA A 85 6.81 1.91 6.32
N ARG A 86 6.73 0.77 5.60
CA ARG A 86 5.52 -0.05 5.54
C ARG A 86 5.13 -0.65 6.88
N ASP A 87 6.09 -1.15 7.66
CA ASP A 87 5.84 -1.71 8.99
C ASP A 87 5.17 -0.68 9.92
N ALA A 88 5.61 0.59 9.88
CA ALA A 88 4.96 1.66 10.64
C ALA A 88 3.49 1.91 10.21
N ILE A 89 3.23 1.88 8.89
CA ILE A 89 1.88 2.02 8.34
C ILE A 89 1.00 0.84 8.77
N GLU A 90 1.49 -0.40 8.60
CA GLU A 90 0.78 -1.63 8.93
C GLU A 90 0.44 -1.73 10.41
N ARG A 91 1.38 -1.40 11.31
CA ARG A 91 1.10 -1.33 12.75
C ARG A 91 -0.01 -0.33 13.06
N THR A 92 0.00 0.83 12.40
CA THR A 92 -1.05 1.85 12.60
C THR A 92 -2.41 1.34 12.14
N PHE A 93 -2.49 0.63 11.00
CA PHE A 93 -3.73 -0.02 10.57
C PHE A 93 -4.13 -1.20 11.48
N GLY A 94 -3.17 -1.94 12.04
CA GLY A 94 -3.43 -2.97 13.05
C GLY A 94 -4.18 -2.41 14.25
N PHE A 95 -3.70 -1.29 14.81
CA PHE A 95 -4.39 -0.60 15.90
C PHE A 95 -5.79 -0.12 15.51
N LEU A 96 -5.99 0.36 14.28
CA LEU A 96 -7.31 0.76 13.81
C LEU A 96 -8.26 -0.43 13.72
N ASN A 97 -7.79 -1.56 13.19
CA ASN A 97 -8.57 -2.79 13.09
C ASN A 97 -8.94 -3.34 14.48
N GLU A 98 -8.05 -3.27 15.46
CA GLU A 98 -8.34 -3.68 16.84
C GLU A 98 -9.40 -2.78 17.50
N ARG A 99 -9.29 -1.47 17.30
CA ARG A 99 -10.20 -0.49 17.92
C ARG A 99 -11.59 -0.51 17.30
N TRP A 100 -11.70 -0.69 15.99
CA TRP A 100 -12.96 -0.53 15.25
C TRP A 100 -13.44 -1.86 14.68
N ALA A 101 -14.44 -2.46 15.35
CA ALA A 101 -14.96 -3.78 14.97
C ALA A 101 -15.50 -3.86 13.54
N ILE A 102 -15.99 -2.75 12.99
CA ILE A 102 -16.47 -2.64 11.61
C ILE A 102 -15.37 -2.93 10.57
N LEU A 103 -14.10 -2.74 10.92
CA LEU A 103 -12.96 -3.03 10.03
C LEU A 103 -12.51 -4.50 10.09
N ARG A 104 -12.95 -5.25 11.11
CA ARG A 104 -12.51 -6.65 11.33
C ARG A 104 -13.35 -7.68 10.57
N SER A 105 -14.59 -7.35 10.23
CA SER A 105 -15.54 -8.31 9.66
C SER A 105 -16.21 -7.73 8.42
N ARG A 106 -16.45 -8.59 7.41
CA ARG A 106 -17.29 -8.23 6.26
C ARG A 106 -18.69 -7.94 6.77
N THR A 107 -19.07 -6.67 6.80
CA THR A 107 -20.46 -6.28 6.97
C THR A 107 -21.19 -6.59 5.67
N TRP A 108 -22.14 -7.51 5.74
CA TRP A 108 -22.96 -7.90 4.59
C TRP A 108 -23.93 -6.75 4.30
N TYR A 109 -23.66 -5.99 3.25
CA TYR A 109 -24.61 -5.02 2.72
C TYR A 109 -25.22 -5.60 1.45
N PRO A 110 -26.56 -5.70 1.34
CA PRO A 110 -27.19 -6.09 0.10
C PRO A 110 -26.82 -5.07 -0.98
N VAL A 111 -25.99 -5.48 -1.92
CA VAL A 111 -25.68 -4.69 -3.11
C VAL A 111 -26.90 -4.77 -4.01
N LYS A 112 -27.55 -3.65 -4.27
CA LYS A 112 -28.58 -3.58 -5.31
C LYS A 112 -27.88 -3.78 -6.66
N THR A 113 -28.03 -4.96 -7.24
CA THR A 113 -27.74 -5.26 -8.65
C THR A 113 -28.84 -4.70 -9.53
#